data_AF-A0A7W0TAR9-F1
#
_entry.id   AF-A0A7W0TAR9-F1
#
_cell.length_a   1.000
_cell.length_b   1.000
_cell.length_c   1.000
_cell.angle_alpha   90.00
_cell.angle_beta   90.00
_cell.angle_gamma   90.00
#
_symmetry.space_group_name_H-M   'P 1'
#
loop_
_entity.id
_entity.type
_entity.pdbx_description
1 polymer ?
#
loop_
_entity_poly.entity_id
_entity_poly.type
_entity_poly.pdbx_seq_one_letter_code
_entity_poly.pdbx_strand_id
1 'polypeptide(L)'
;MIDPATRARLERWKLSLLDLSTGNRLIDAREGRTSIALPGVDPVRLAASIASGSTFAFESTLDSASGSQAPACFDTGKLRAPLPPAELARRLTSLRRTARAQLADGGVHTLWLALGLLHWSDADGVSHAAPLWLQPVELERSPGVAGPRDGGLRLVIADTVEPRFNATLGEKLRRDFDILLDARGRSIAALAGDTSDTGDAVVAGAGDDTSELVALLETAEGIAVSRAGWRVERGVQLGIFSFAKFVMWNDLDTRADALLASPVVAHLA
;
A
#
# COMPACT_ATOMS: atom_id res chain seq x y z
N MET A 1 -0.92 -28.50 -28.66
CA MET A 1 0.11 -28.22 -27.64
C MET A 1 0.67 -26.84 -27.94
N ILE A 2 0.65 -25.94 -26.96
CA ILE A 2 1.19 -24.58 -27.11
C ILE A 2 2.71 -24.67 -27.14
N ASP A 3 3.36 -23.92 -28.03
CA ASP A 3 4.81 -23.91 -28.21
C ASP A 3 5.51 -23.42 -26.91
N PRO A 4 6.48 -24.18 -26.37
CA PRO A 4 7.30 -23.77 -25.22
C PRO A 4 7.96 -22.39 -25.39
N ALA A 5 8.33 -22.00 -26.61
CA ALA A 5 8.95 -20.70 -26.86
C ALA A 5 7.95 -19.53 -26.71
N THR A 6 6.71 -19.71 -27.16
CA THR A 6 5.61 -18.74 -26.94
C THR A 6 5.33 -18.56 -25.45
N ARG A 7 5.30 -19.66 -24.69
CA ARG A 7 5.13 -19.61 -23.23
C ARG A 7 6.26 -18.85 -22.56
N ALA A 8 7.51 -19.12 -22.92
CA ALA A 8 8.67 -18.40 -22.37
C ALA A 8 8.66 -16.89 -22.72
N ARG A 9 8.16 -16.49 -23.90
CA ARG A 9 7.98 -15.07 -24.27
C ARG A 9 6.89 -14.39 -23.44
N LEU A 10 5.74 -15.04 -23.25
CA LEU A 10 4.65 -14.53 -22.42
C LEU A 10 5.13 -14.32 -20.98
N GLU A 11 5.85 -15.29 -20.42
CA GLU A 11 6.43 -15.17 -19.08
C GLU A 11 7.46 -14.03 -18.98
N ARG A 12 8.33 -13.85 -19.98
CA ARG A 12 9.23 -12.67 -20.01
C ARG A 12 8.48 -11.34 -20.07
N TRP A 13 7.39 -11.27 -20.83
CA TRP A 13 6.58 -10.06 -20.91
C TRP A 13 5.83 -9.77 -19.61
N LYS A 14 5.20 -10.80 -19.00
CA LYS A 14 4.63 -10.71 -17.66
C LYS A 14 5.67 -10.18 -16.65
N LEU A 15 6.86 -10.78 -16.63
CA LEU A 15 7.96 -10.36 -15.76
C LEU A 15 8.43 -8.92 -16.04
N SER A 16 8.31 -8.43 -17.28
CA SER A 16 8.65 -7.04 -17.63
C SER A 16 7.63 -6.02 -17.11
N LEU A 17 6.39 -6.44 -16.89
CA LEU A 17 5.33 -5.62 -16.31
C LEU A 17 5.39 -5.61 -14.80
N LEU A 18 5.79 -6.72 -14.18
CA LEU A 18 5.94 -6.83 -12.74
C LEU A 18 7.26 -6.19 -12.27
N ASP A 19 7.20 -4.90 -11.95
CA ASP A 19 8.33 -4.14 -11.44
C ASP A 19 8.58 -4.44 -9.95
N LEU A 20 9.37 -5.49 -9.68
CA LEU A 20 9.81 -5.88 -8.33
C LEU A 20 11.13 -5.21 -7.90
N SER A 21 11.52 -4.14 -8.59
CA SER A 21 12.75 -3.40 -8.30
C SER A 21 12.56 -2.42 -7.14
N THR A 22 13.66 -1.93 -6.59
CA THR A 22 13.69 -0.87 -5.57
C THR A 22 13.20 0.49 -6.10
N GLY A 23 13.00 0.63 -7.42
CA GLY A 23 12.36 1.81 -8.00
C GLY A 23 10.84 1.83 -7.77
N ASN A 24 10.23 0.67 -7.49
CA ASN A 24 8.81 0.58 -7.23
C ASN A 24 8.50 0.91 -5.76
N ARG A 25 7.70 1.94 -5.53
CA ARG A 25 7.29 2.37 -4.18
C ARG A 25 6.42 1.36 -3.42
N LEU A 26 5.84 0.39 -4.13
CA LEU A 26 5.17 -0.75 -3.51
C LEU A 26 6.17 -1.77 -2.94
N ILE A 27 7.45 -1.71 -3.31
CA ILE A 27 8.51 -2.55 -2.75
C ILE A 27 9.43 -1.73 -1.84
N ASP A 28 9.69 -0.48 -2.20
CA ASP A 28 10.60 0.39 -1.45
C ASP A 28 9.97 1.77 -1.25
N ALA A 29 9.16 1.89 -0.20
CA ALA A 29 8.39 3.07 0.17
C ALA A 29 9.25 4.12 0.88
N ARG A 30 10.41 4.46 0.32
CA ARG A 30 11.32 5.47 0.88
C ARG A 30 10.60 6.76 1.22
N GLU A 31 10.88 7.27 2.42
CA GLU A 31 10.53 8.62 2.80
C GLU A 31 11.17 9.63 1.85
N GLY A 32 10.39 10.63 1.40
CA GLY A 32 10.91 11.58 0.44
C GLY A 32 9.91 12.64 0.03
N ARG A 33 10.10 13.24 -1.15
CA ARG A 33 9.25 14.34 -1.63
C ARG A 33 7.82 13.91 -1.99
N THR A 34 7.62 12.63 -2.25
CA THR A 34 6.35 12.05 -2.69
C THR A 34 5.73 11.12 -1.63
N SER A 35 6.22 11.21 -0.40
CA SER A 35 5.60 10.56 0.77
C SER A 35 5.77 11.38 2.04
N ILE A 36 4.85 11.22 2.97
CA ILE A 36 4.82 11.87 4.28
C ILE A 36 4.51 10.78 5.31
N ALA A 37 5.46 10.53 6.21
CA ALA A 37 5.26 9.65 7.35
C ALA A 37 4.36 10.33 8.40
N LEU A 38 3.45 9.58 8.98
CA LEU A 38 2.49 10.01 10.00
C LEU A 38 2.69 9.16 11.26
N PRO A 39 3.75 9.45 12.04
CA PRO A 39 4.13 8.64 13.20
C PRO A 39 3.10 8.74 14.33
N GLY A 40 3.01 7.69 15.13
CA GLY A 40 2.13 7.62 16.31
C GLY A 40 0.66 7.41 15.98
N VAL A 41 0.30 7.19 14.72
CA VAL A 41 -1.08 6.86 14.32
C VAL A 41 -1.20 5.35 14.18
N ASP A 42 -2.13 4.75 14.91
CA ASP A 42 -2.44 3.34 14.75
C ASP A 42 -3.14 3.09 13.40
N PRO A 43 -2.61 2.22 12.53
CA PRO A 43 -3.12 2.03 11.18
C PRO A 43 -4.54 1.45 11.16
N VAL A 44 -4.87 0.57 12.11
CA VAL A 44 -6.19 -0.08 12.18
C VAL A 44 -7.25 0.93 12.60
N ARG A 45 -6.97 1.72 13.64
CA ARG A 45 -7.87 2.81 14.09
C ARG A 45 -8.08 3.85 13.00
N LEU A 46 -7.02 4.21 12.26
CA LEU A 46 -7.12 5.14 11.14
C LEU A 46 -7.97 4.59 10.01
N ALA A 47 -7.76 3.32 9.61
CA ALA A 47 -8.59 2.66 8.59
C ALA A 47 -10.07 2.70 8.97
N ALA A 48 -10.41 2.26 10.18
CA ALA A 48 -11.80 2.24 10.68
C ALA A 48 -12.44 3.63 10.69
N SER A 49 -11.67 4.66 11.07
CA SER A 49 -12.19 6.04 11.13
C SER A 49 -12.37 6.67 9.75
N ILE A 50 -11.48 6.36 8.79
CA ILE A 50 -11.61 6.81 7.41
C ILE A 50 -12.79 6.09 6.73
N ALA A 51 -12.94 4.79 6.96
CA ALA A 51 -14.06 4.00 6.45
C ALA A 51 -15.42 4.49 6.97
N SER A 52 -15.48 5.03 8.19
CA SER A 52 -16.69 5.68 8.73
C SER A 52 -16.94 7.10 8.21
N GLY A 53 -16.10 7.60 7.30
CA GLY A 53 -16.24 8.92 6.66
C GLY A 53 -15.57 10.08 7.42
N SER A 54 -14.72 9.79 8.41
CA SER A 54 -14.00 10.83 9.14
C SER A 54 -12.98 11.54 8.25
N THR A 55 -12.80 12.84 8.46
CA THR A 55 -11.81 13.66 7.73
C THR A 55 -10.75 14.17 8.68
N PHE A 56 -9.51 14.27 8.19
CA PHE A 56 -8.38 14.63 9.03
C PHE A 56 -7.63 15.85 8.50
N ALA A 57 -7.33 16.82 9.36
CA ALA A 57 -6.42 17.92 9.05
C ALA A 57 -4.96 17.50 9.29
N PHE A 58 -4.00 18.22 8.71
CA PHE A 58 -2.58 17.96 8.93
C PHE A 58 -1.95 19.00 9.87
N GLU A 59 -1.05 18.56 10.73
CA GLU A 59 -0.33 19.40 11.68
C GLU A 59 1.16 19.04 11.70
N SER A 60 2.03 20.05 11.81
CA SER A 60 3.47 19.85 11.97
C SER A 60 3.79 19.53 13.43
N THR A 61 4.57 18.49 13.71
CA THR A 61 5.09 18.26 15.07
C THR A 61 6.22 19.20 15.46
N LEU A 62 6.81 19.91 14.49
CA LEU A 62 7.96 20.81 14.65
C LEU A 62 7.55 22.28 14.83
N ASP A 63 6.26 22.54 15.07
CA ASP A 63 5.80 23.92 15.22
C ASP A 63 6.42 24.56 16.47
N SER A 64 7.17 25.62 16.22
CA SER A 64 8.19 26.17 17.12
C SER A 64 7.56 27.13 18.12
N ALA A 65 7.12 26.64 19.28
CA ALA A 65 6.87 27.46 20.48
C ALA A 65 6.71 26.68 21.79
N SER A 66 6.58 25.36 21.78
CA SER A 66 6.44 24.57 23.00
C SER A 66 7.17 23.25 22.84
N GLY A 67 8.25 23.07 23.60
CA GLY A 67 9.05 21.84 23.69
C GLY A 67 8.31 20.66 24.33
N SER A 68 6.99 20.58 24.14
CA SER A 68 6.20 19.42 24.53
C SER A 68 5.93 18.60 23.28
N GLN A 69 6.59 17.45 23.21
CA GLN A 69 6.29 16.40 22.25
C GLN A 69 4.88 15.90 22.59
N ALA A 70 3.86 16.59 22.06
CA ALA A 70 2.48 16.29 22.39
C ALA A 70 2.14 14.86 21.91
N PRO A 71 1.50 14.02 22.74
CA PRO A 71 1.19 12.64 22.40
C PRO A 71 0.31 12.55 21.14
N ALA A 72 0.31 11.38 20.50
CA ALA A 72 -0.38 11.11 19.24
C ALA A 72 -1.84 11.61 19.25
N CYS A 73 -2.18 12.50 18.32
CA CYS A 73 -3.38 13.34 18.38
C CYS A 73 -4.52 12.87 17.45
N PHE A 74 -4.55 11.56 17.17
CA PHE A 74 -5.51 10.95 16.26
C PHE A 74 -6.97 11.27 16.66
N ASP A 75 -7.25 11.28 17.98
CA ASP A 75 -8.59 11.50 18.54
C ASP A 75 -9.16 12.90 18.29
N THR A 76 -8.35 13.85 17.82
CA THR A 76 -8.78 15.23 17.52
C THR A 76 -9.08 15.49 16.03
N GLY A 77 -8.99 14.45 15.19
CA GLY A 77 -9.14 14.61 13.74
C GLY A 77 -7.93 15.31 13.09
N LYS A 78 -6.74 15.19 13.69
CA LYS A 78 -5.49 15.74 13.18
C LYS A 78 -4.43 14.66 12.99
N LEU A 79 -3.80 14.64 11.81
CA LEU A 79 -2.66 13.79 11.47
C LEU A 79 -1.38 14.61 11.56
N ARG A 80 -0.46 14.17 12.41
CA ARG A 80 0.79 14.87 12.67
C ARG A 80 1.92 14.34 11.80
N ALA A 81 2.69 15.23 11.20
CA ALA A 81 3.85 14.90 10.39
C ALA A 81 5.13 15.54 10.96
N PRO A 82 6.27 14.85 10.96
CA PRO A 82 7.56 15.34 11.45
C PRO A 82 8.26 16.25 10.42
N LEU A 83 7.52 17.23 9.90
CA LEU A 83 7.98 18.16 8.87
C LEU A 83 7.67 19.59 9.29
N PRO A 84 8.56 20.56 9.03
CA PRO A 84 8.27 21.98 9.27
C PRO A 84 6.98 22.40 8.56
N PRO A 85 6.19 23.35 9.11
CA PRO A 85 4.87 23.70 8.56
C PRO A 85 4.89 24.06 7.07
N ALA A 86 5.87 24.86 6.63
CA ALA A 86 6.03 25.24 5.23
C ALA A 86 6.35 24.05 4.32
N GLU A 87 7.16 23.09 4.81
CA GLU A 87 7.51 21.89 4.06
C GLU A 87 6.32 20.93 3.94
N LEU A 88 5.59 20.74 5.04
CA LEU A 88 4.38 19.94 5.07
C LEU A 88 3.34 20.47 4.09
N ALA A 89 3.05 21.78 4.13
CA ALA A 89 2.11 22.42 3.20
C ALA A 89 2.54 22.27 1.73
N ARG A 90 3.84 22.42 1.45
CA ARG A 90 4.41 22.24 0.12
C ARG A 90 4.27 20.80 -0.38
N ARG A 91 4.59 19.80 0.46
CA ARG A 91 4.48 18.38 0.09
C ARG A 91 3.03 17.96 -0.12
N LEU A 92 2.11 18.34 0.78
CA LEU A 92 0.68 18.04 0.62
C LEU A 92 0.11 18.67 -0.66
N THR A 93 0.46 19.91 -0.95
CA THR A 93 0.04 20.58 -2.20
C THR A 93 0.59 19.87 -3.43
N SER A 94 1.86 19.43 -3.38
CA SER A 94 2.48 18.67 -4.46
C SER A 94 1.83 17.32 -4.66
N LEU A 95 1.58 16.55 -3.59
CA LEU A 95 0.89 15.26 -3.63
C LEU A 95 -0.49 15.39 -4.25
N ARG A 96 -1.29 16.36 -3.78
CA ARG A 96 -2.63 16.65 -4.33
C ARG A 96 -2.58 16.97 -5.82
N ARG A 97 -1.64 17.83 -6.24
CA ARG A 97 -1.49 18.21 -7.66
C ARG A 97 -1.10 17.01 -8.51
N THR A 98 -0.13 16.22 -8.07
CA THR A 98 0.33 15.02 -8.78
C THR A 98 -0.78 13.99 -8.90
N ALA A 99 -1.49 13.69 -7.81
CA ALA A 99 -2.60 12.72 -7.80
C ALA A 99 -3.72 13.13 -8.75
N ARG A 100 -4.13 14.41 -8.73
CA ARG A 100 -5.16 14.92 -9.64
C ARG A 100 -4.74 14.90 -11.11
N ALA A 101 -3.47 15.22 -11.40
CA ALA A 101 -2.95 15.12 -12.76
C ALA A 101 -2.98 13.67 -13.26
N GLN A 102 -2.52 12.71 -12.45
CA GLN A 102 -2.53 11.28 -12.80
C GLN A 102 -3.94 10.74 -12.98
N LEU A 103 -4.90 11.17 -12.15
CA LEU A 103 -6.30 10.81 -12.31
C LEU A 103 -6.92 11.43 -13.57
N ALA A 104 -6.61 12.68 -13.89
CA ALA A 104 -7.15 13.35 -15.08
C ALA A 104 -6.57 12.80 -16.38
N ASP A 105 -5.25 12.54 -16.42
CA ASP A 105 -4.56 12.11 -17.64
C ASP A 105 -4.74 10.61 -17.91
N GLY A 106 -4.69 9.79 -16.85
CA GLY A 106 -4.69 8.33 -16.95
C GLY A 106 -5.94 7.65 -16.44
N GLY A 107 -6.84 8.36 -15.75
CA GLY A 107 -7.99 7.75 -15.07
C GLY A 107 -7.60 6.86 -13.88
N VAL A 108 -6.35 6.92 -13.41
CA VAL A 108 -5.83 6.02 -12.37
C VAL A 108 -5.66 6.78 -11.06
N HIS A 109 -6.25 6.24 -10.00
CA HIS A 109 -6.04 6.72 -8.64
C HIS A 109 -4.68 6.28 -8.10
N THR A 110 -3.92 7.22 -7.56
CA THR A 110 -2.54 6.99 -7.14
C THR A 110 -2.20 7.53 -5.75
N LEU A 111 -3.13 8.16 -5.04
CA LEU A 111 -2.87 8.73 -3.72
C LEU A 111 -3.40 7.80 -2.62
N TRP A 112 -2.50 7.21 -1.86
CA TRP A 112 -2.87 6.20 -0.87
C TRP A 112 -2.26 6.50 0.49
N LEU A 113 -2.94 6.06 1.54
CA LEU A 113 -2.33 5.80 2.83
C LEU A 113 -1.81 4.35 2.83
N ALA A 114 -0.50 4.20 2.91
CA ALA A 114 0.14 2.96 3.29
C ALA A 114 -0.08 2.73 4.79
N LEU A 115 -0.71 1.62 5.14
CA LEU A 115 -1.02 1.19 6.49
C LEU A 115 -0.20 -0.06 6.80
N GLY A 116 0.73 0.07 7.75
CA GLY A 116 1.71 -0.95 8.06
C GLY A 116 2.81 -1.05 7.00
N LEU A 117 4.06 -1.18 7.44
CA LEU A 117 5.21 -1.40 6.58
C LEU A 117 5.96 -2.66 7.01
N LEU A 118 6.18 -3.57 6.07
CA LEU A 118 7.12 -4.68 6.26
C LEU A 118 8.51 -4.18 5.92
N HIS A 119 9.42 -4.25 6.90
CA HIS A 119 10.84 -4.03 6.72
C HIS A 119 11.55 -5.37 6.57
N TRP A 120 12.37 -5.51 5.54
CA TRP A 120 13.22 -6.68 5.33
C TRP A 120 14.57 -6.29 4.76
N SER A 121 15.53 -7.22 4.80
CA SER A 121 16.80 -7.08 4.09
C SER A 121 16.87 -8.10 2.95
N ASP A 122 17.38 -7.69 1.80
CA ASP A 122 17.71 -8.60 0.71
C ASP A 122 19.03 -9.36 0.96
N ALA A 123 19.40 -10.23 0.01
CA ALA A 123 20.65 -11.00 0.08
C ALA A 123 21.91 -10.11 0.09
N ASP A 124 21.82 -8.89 -0.42
CA ASP A 124 22.91 -7.90 -0.44
C ASP A 124 22.97 -7.09 0.87
N GLY A 125 22.05 -7.34 1.82
CA GLY A 125 21.96 -6.66 3.10
C GLY A 125 21.31 -5.27 3.03
N VAL A 126 20.74 -4.90 1.88
CA VAL A 126 20.02 -3.63 1.72
C VAL A 126 18.66 -3.76 2.37
N SER A 127 18.32 -2.79 3.23
CA SER A 127 17.04 -2.74 3.92
C SER A 127 15.98 -2.06 3.03
N HIS A 128 14.82 -2.69 2.93
CA HIS A 128 13.65 -2.23 2.18
C HIS A 128 12.46 -2.12 3.13
N ALA A 129 11.51 -1.24 2.79
CA ALA A 129 10.25 -1.11 3.50
C ALA A 129 9.10 -1.04 2.49
N ALA A 130 8.14 -1.96 2.58
CA ALA A 130 6.97 -1.98 1.69
C ALA A 130 5.67 -1.82 2.47
N PRO A 131 4.69 -1.06 1.93
CA PRO A 131 3.34 -1.02 2.48
C PRO A 131 2.73 -2.42 2.50
N LEU A 132 2.02 -2.76 3.57
CA LEU A 132 1.22 -3.98 3.65
C LEU A 132 -0.16 -3.75 3.03
N TRP A 133 -0.85 -2.70 3.47
CA TRP A 133 -2.18 -2.34 3.03
C TRP A 133 -2.22 -0.91 2.51
N LEU A 134 -3.07 -0.63 1.52
CA LEU A 134 -3.24 0.69 0.94
C LEU A 134 -4.71 1.12 0.98
N GLN A 135 -4.98 2.18 1.74
CA GLN A 135 -6.28 2.84 1.81
C GLN A 135 -6.32 4.01 0.82
N PRO A 136 -7.29 4.07 -0.11
CA PRO A 136 -7.41 5.15 -1.07
C PRO A 136 -7.92 6.43 -0.38
N VAL A 137 -7.26 7.55 -0.67
CA VAL A 137 -7.57 8.83 -0.04
C VAL A 137 -7.44 9.98 -1.01
N GLU A 138 -8.11 11.09 -0.70
CA GLU A 138 -7.95 12.35 -1.41
C GLU A 138 -7.52 13.48 -0.49
N LEU A 139 -6.98 14.54 -1.10
CA LEU A 139 -6.66 15.79 -0.43
C LEU A 139 -7.61 16.89 -0.90
N GLU A 140 -8.50 17.29 -0.02
CA GLU A 140 -9.48 18.36 -0.25
C GLU A 140 -9.08 19.64 0.48
N ARG A 141 -9.59 20.78 -0.01
CA ARG A 141 -9.41 22.05 0.70
C ARG A 141 -10.46 22.11 1.81
N SER A 142 -10.05 22.54 3.00
CA SER A 142 -10.99 22.76 4.10
C SER A 142 -12.08 23.77 3.69
N PRO A 143 -13.37 23.42 3.79
CA PRO A 143 -14.44 24.38 3.55
C PRO A 143 -14.40 25.49 4.62
N GLY A 144 -14.48 26.76 4.19
CA GLY A 144 -14.61 27.91 5.08
C GLY A 144 -13.35 28.76 5.34
N VAL A 145 -12.17 28.39 4.81
CA VAL A 145 -10.98 29.27 4.87
C VAL A 145 -10.83 30.02 3.55
N ALA A 146 -11.34 31.25 3.53
CA ALA A 146 -11.34 32.15 2.39
C ALA A 146 -9.93 32.74 2.15
N GLY A 147 -9.04 31.97 1.53
CA GLY A 147 -7.71 32.46 1.16
C GLY A 147 -7.00 31.53 0.16
N PRO A 148 -6.35 32.04 -0.91
CA PRO A 148 -5.60 31.22 -1.87
C PRO A 148 -4.38 30.50 -1.26
N ARG A 149 -3.94 30.90 -0.06
CA ARG A 149 -2.71 30.42 0.61
C ARG A 149 -2.94 29.76 1.98
N ASP A 150 -4.10 30.00 2.62
CA ASP A 150 -4.36 29.61 4.01
C ASP A 150 -5.39 28.48 4.18
N GLY A 151 -6.02 28.02 3.10
CA GLY A 151 -6.92 26.88 3.14
C GLY A 151 -6.17 25.57 3.38
N GLY A 152 -6.10 25.14 4.64
CA GLY A 152 -5.49 23.86 5.04
C GLY A 152 -6.10 22.68 4.26
N LEU A 153 -5.25 21.74 3.86
CA LEU A 153 -5.69 20.50 3.21
C LEU A 153 -6.21 19.51 4.26
N ARG A 154 -7.26 18.79 3.91
CA ARG A 154 -7.81 17.67 4.67
C ARG A 154 -7.69 16.38 3.88
N LEU A 155 -7.41 15.31 4.60
CA LEU A 155 -7.49 13.95 4.11
C LEU A 155 -8.94 13.46 4.23
N VAL A 156 -9.44 12.90 3.15
CA VAL A 156 -10.76 12.27 3.04
C VAL A 156 -10.61 10.90 2.37
N ILE A 157 -11.57 10.00 2.58
CA ILE A 157 -11.61 8.73 1.83
C ILE A 157 -11.86 9.00 0.34
N ALA A 158 -11.23 8.22 -0.54
CA ALA A 158 -11.66 8.14 -1.93
C ALA A 158 -12.66 6.99 -2.05
N ASP A 159 -13.95 7.31 -2.21
CA ASP A 159 -15.05 6.33 -2.26
C ASP A 159 -15.15 5.57 -3.59
N THR A 160 -14.48 6.08 -4.63
CA THR A 160 -14.46 5.48 -5.97
C THR A 160 -13.56 4.27 -6.11
N VAL A 161 -12.71 3.99 -5.11
CA VAL A 161 -11.71 2.94 -5.15
C VAL A 161 -11.73 2.18 -3.84
N GLU A 162 -11.60 0.86 -3.90
CA GLU A 162 -11.58 0.00 -2.72
C GLU A 162 -10.16 -0.04 -2.09
N PRO A 163 -10.07 -0.20 -0.76
CA PRO A 163 -8.82 -0.53 -0.07
C PRO A 163 -8.23 -1.85 -0.57
N ARG A 164 -6.89 -1.95 -0.59
CA ARG A 164 -6.22 -3.12 -1.20
C ARG A 164 -4.95 -3.53 -0.48
N PHE A 165 -4.72 -4.83 -0.43
CA PHE A 165 -3.42 -5.42 -0.13
C PHE A 165 -2.38 -5.10 -1.21
N ASN A 166 -1.13 -4.91 -0.78
CA ASN A 166 0.00 -4.80 -1.69
C ASN A 166 0.42 -6.14 -2.30
N ALA A 167 -0.28 -6.55 -3.36
CA ALA A 167 0.01 -7.79 -4.06
C ALA A 167 1.39 -7.82 -4.74
N THR A 168 2.00 -6.67 -5.02
CA THR A 168 3.39 -6.61 -5.53
C THR A 168 4.38 -7.08 -4.46
N LEU A 169 4.17 -6.70 -3.21
CA LEU A 169 4.94 -7.23 -2.08
C LEU A 169 4.72 -8.73 -1.91
N GLY A 170 3.46 -9.21 -1.95
CA GLY A 170 3.16 -10.64 -1.86
C GLY A 170 3.93 -11.47 -2.90
N GLU A 171 3.97 -10.99 -4.14
CA GLU A 171 4.71 -11.66 -5.21
C GLU A 171 6.24 -11.58 -5.03
N LYS A 172 6.77 -10.44 -4.55
CA LYS A 172 8.19 -10.31 -4.17
C LYS A 172 8.58 -11.34 -3.11
N LEU A 173 7.76 -11.47 -2.06
CA LEU A 173 7.98 -12.40 -0.96
C LEU A 173 7.92 -13.86 -1.44
N ARG A 174 6.97 -14.18 -2.31
CA ARG A 174 6.83 -15.52 -2.89
C ARG A 174 8.05 -15.90 -3.71
N ARG A 175 8.52 -15.00 -4.57
CA ARG A 175 9.60 -15.29 -5.51
C ARG A 175 10.97 -15.36 -4.86
N ASP A 176 11.28 -14.42 -3.97
CA ASP A 176 12.63 -14.26 -3.43
C ASP A 176 12.84 -15.04 -2.13
N PHE A 177 11.75 -15.36 -1.43
CA PHE A 177 11.80 -15.92 -0.08
C PHE A 177 10.90 -17.12 0.16
N ASP A 178 10.17 -17.58 -0.86
CA ASP A 178 9.18 -18.66 -0.80
C ASP A 178 8.10 -18.45 0.27
N ILE A 179 7.75 -17.18 0.52
CA ILE A 179 6.70 -16.79 1.47
C ILE A 179 5.44 -16.41 0.69
N LEU A 180 4.33 -17.10 0.96
CA LEU A 180 3.02 -16.60 0.57
C LEU A 180 2.58 -15.54 1.59
N LEU A 181 2.21 -14.36 1.11
CA LEU A 181 1.49 -13.36 1.87
C LEU A 181 0.37 -12.84 0.96
N ASP A 182 -0.88 -13.02 1.38
CA ASP A 182 -2.06 -12.63 0.61
C ASP A 182 -3.00 -11.70 1.40
N ALA A 183 -4.02 -11.15 0.72
CA ALA A 183 -4.98 -10.22 1.32
C ALA A 183 -5.75 -10.81 2.52
N ARG A 184 -5.86 -12.14 2.60
CA ARG A 184 -6.52 -12.82 3.73
C ARG A 184 -5.58 -13.01 4.93
N GLY A 185 -4.36 -12.49 4.86
CA GLY A 185 -3.35 -12.71 5.87
C GLY A 185 -2.95 -14.18 5.97
N ARG A 186 -2.93 -14.94 4.88
CA ARG A 186 -2.41 -16.32 4.96
C ARG A 186 -0.92 -16.36 4.70
N SER A 187 -0.22 -17.19 5.46
CA SER A 187 1.19 -17.51 5.26
C SER A 187 1.42 -19.01 5.23
N ILE A 188 2.29 -19.48 4.31
CA ILE A 188 2.71 -20.90 4.26
C ILE A 188 3.37 -21.32 5.57
N ALA A 189 4.11 -20.42 6.25
CA ALA A 189 4.72 -20.72 7.54
C ALA A 189 3.67 -20.97 8.65
N ALA A 190 2.49 -20.34 8.56
CA ALA A 190 1.39 -20.56 9.50
C ALA A 190 0.64 -21.88 9.25
N LEU A 191 0.73 -22.45 8.04
CA LEU A 191 0.11 -23.74 7.69
C LEU A 191 1.00 -24.94 8.02
N ALA A 192 2.29 -24.73 8.31
CA ALA A 192 3.24 -25.78 8.67
C ALA A 192 3.26 -26.13 10.18
N GLY A 193 2.50 -25.40 11.00
CA GLY A 193 2.23 -25.73 12.41
C GLY A 193 0.78 -26.13 12.59
N ASP A 194 0.56 -27.36 13.06
CA ASP A 194 -0.74 -28.01 13.34
C ASP A 194 -1.64 -28.37 12.15
N THR A 195 -1.37 -29.55 11.59
CA THR A 195 -2.42 -30.38 10.98
C THR A 195 -3.27 -31.04 12.08
N SER A 196 -4.28 -30.33 12.58
CA SER A 196 -5.52 -30.93 13.08
C SER A 196 -6.57 -29.85 13.32
N ASP A 197 -7.30 -29.48 12.28
CA ASP A 197 -8.76 -29.54 12.32
C ASP A 197 -9.33 -29.29 10.92
N THR A 198 -9.93 -30.34 10.36
CA THR A 198 -10.90 -30.22 9.28
C THR A 198 -12.18 -29.69 9.90
N GLY A 199 -12.33 -28.37 9.95
CA GLY A 199 -13.51 -27.70 10.49
C GLY A 199 -13.90 -26.53 9.60
N ASP A 200 -14.99 -26.72 8.85
CA ASP A 200 -15.77 -25.70 8.13
C ASP A 200 -14.98 -24.55 7.48
N ALA A 201 -14.82 -24.66 6.16
CA ALA A 201 -14.75 -23.50 5.30
C ALA A 201 -16.09 -22.74 5.40
N VAL A 202 -16.23 -21.93 6.45
CA VAL A 202 -17.25 -20.89 6.51
C VAL A 202 -17.02 -20.06 5.25
N VAL A 203 -18.03 -20.08 4.37
CA VAL A 203 -18.20 -19.08 3.32
C VAL A 203 -18.43 -17.75 4.05
N ALA A 204 -17.35 -17.15 4.55
CA ALA A 204 -17.40 -15.87 5.21
C ALA A 204 -17.60 -14.83 4.12
N GLY A 205 -18.79 -14.23 4.12
CA GLY A 205 -19.12 -13.07 3.30
C GLY A 205 -18.12 -11.94 3.51
N ALA A 206 -18.14 -10.98 2.58
CA ALA A 206 -17.34 -9.75 2.57
C ALA A 206 -16.85 -9.35 3.98
N GLY A 207 -15.59 -9.67 4.26
CA GLY A 207 -14.96 -9.29 5.52
C GLY A 207 -14.90 -7.77 5.59
N ASP A 208 -15.02 -7.22 6.79
CA ASP A 208 -14.70 -5.82 7.02
C ASP A 208 -13.21 -5.60 6.69
N ASP A 209 -12.92 -4.66 5.79
CA ASP A 209 -11.56 -4.28 5.35
C ASP A 209 -10.60 -4.10 6.55
N THR A 210 -11.12 -3.60 7.67
CA THR A 210 -10.36 -3.42 8.91
C THR A 210 -9.91 -4.75 9.51
N SER A 211 -10.77 -5.77 9.46
CA SER A 211 -10.46 -7.11 9.95
C SER A 211 -9.41 -7.81 9.06
N GLU A 212 -9.49 -7.62 7.74
CA GLU A 212 -8.47 -8.11 6.81
C GLU A 212 -7.10 -7.45 7.06
N LEU A 213 -7.09 -6.12 7.30
CA LEU A 213 -5.89 -5.40 7.69
C LEU A 213 -5.26 -5.95 8.98
N VAL A 214 -6.07 -6.24 10.01
CA VAL A 214 -5.58 -6.82 11.27
C VAL A 214 -4.93 -8.18 11.02
N ALA A 215 -5.63 -9.09 10.34
CA ALA A 215 -5.11 -10.43 10.03
C ALA A 215 -3.81 -10.36 9.21
N LEU A 216 -3.71 -9.40 8.29
CA LEU A 216 -2.51 -9.19 7.48
C LEU A 216 -1.32 -8.70 8.33
N LEU A 217 -1.54 -7.74 9.24
CA LEU A 217 -0.49 -7.23 10.13
C LEU A 217 0.05 -8.32 11.04
N GLU A 218 -0.83 -9.08 11.69
CA GLU A 218 -0.45 -10.20 12.58
C GLU A 218 0.34 -11.27 11.83
N THR A 219 -0.07 -11.59 10.60
CA THR A 219 0.63 -12.56 9.76
C THR A 219 2.00 -12.08 9.34
N ALA A 220 2.11 -10.82 8.91
CA ALA A 220 3.39 -10.22 8.57
C ALA A 220 4.34 -10.17 9.78
N GLU A 221 3.80 -9.92 10.98
CA GLU A 221 4.56 -9.95 12.24
C GLU A 221 5.05 -11.35 12.57
N GLY A 222 4.19 -12.37 12.44
CA GLY A 222 4.58 -13.77 12.61
C GLY A 222 5.72 -14.19 11.66
N ILE A 223 5.65 -13.78 10.39
CA ILE A 223 6.73 -13.98 9.41
C ILE A 223 8.00 -13.25 9.87
N ALA A 224 7.90 -11.98 10.26
CA ALA A 224 9.04 -11.16 10.63
C ALA A 224 9.78 -11.68 11.88
N VAL A 225 9.06 -12.18 12.89
CA VAL A 225 9.65 -12.74 14.11
C VAL A 225 10.55 -13.94 13.81
N SER A 226 10.21 -14.74 12.79
CA SER A 226 11.00 -15.91 12.40
C SER A 226 12.29 -15.57 11.64
N ARG A 227 12.55 -14.29 11.31
CA ARG A 227 13.62 -13.87 10.40
C ARG A 227 14.46 -12.74 10.99
N ALA A 228 15.78 -12.95 11.03
CA ALA A 228 16.70 -11.94 11.51
C ALA A 228 16.66 -10.67 10.62
N GLY A 229 16.52 -9.50 11.25
CA GLY A 229 16.49 -8.21 10.56
C GLY A 229 15.15 -7.82 9.94
N TRP A 230 14.15 -8.69 9.99
CA TRP A 230 12.80 -8.38 9.52
C TRP A 230 11.99 -7.79 10.67
N ARG A 231 11.11 -6.83 10.37
CA ARG A 231 10.17 -6.26 11.34
C ARG A 231 8.95 -5.70 10.63
N VAL A 232 7.82 -5.66 11.33
CA VAL A 232 6.66 -4.90 10.90
C VAL A 232 6.62 -3.60 11.68
N GLU A 233 6.49 -2.49 10.97
CA GLU A 233 6.20 -1.19 11.56
C GLU A 233 4.70 -0.91 11.39
N ARG A 234 3.97 -0.78 12.50
CA ARG A 234 2.58 -0.31 12.50
C ARG A 234 2.52 1.21 12.33
N GLY A 235 3.11 1.68 11.23
CA GLY A 235 3.16 3.09 10.83
C GLY A 235 2.16 3.41 9.73
N VAL A 236 1.98 4.69 9.48
CA VAL A 236 1.15 5.22 8.40
C VAL A 236 1.99 6.14 7.53
N GLN A 237 1.87 5.99 6.21
CA GLN A 237 2.53 6.86 5.25
C GLN A 237 1.57 7.29 4.14
N LEU A 238 1.42 8.60 3.96
CA LEU A 238 0.68 9.17 2.83
C LEU A 238 1.62 9.29 1.63
N GLY A 239 1.23 8.85 0.44
CA GLY A 239 2.08 9.02 -0.74
C GLY A 239 1.46 8.61 -2.06
N ILE A 240 2.24 8.81 -3.13
CA ILE A 240 1.88 8.35 -4.47
C ILE A 240 2.34 6.90 -4.65
N PHE A 241 1.38 5.99 -4.90
CA PHE A 241 1.60 4.58 -5.19
C PHE A 241 0.83 4.21 -6.46
N SER A 242 1.51 3.55 -7.41
CA SER A 242 0.92 3.19 -8.70
C SER A 242 0.80 1.68 -8.82
N PHE A 243 -0.43 1.21 -9.00
CA PHE A 243 -0.73 -0.21 -9.23
C PHE A 243 -0.87 -0.57 -10.70
N ALA A 244 -0.80 0.40 -11.63
CA ALA A 244 -1.14 0.20 -13.04
C ALA A 244 -0.40 -1.00 -13.64
N LYS A 245 0.90 -1.11 -13.37
CA LYS A 245 1.74 -2.22 -13.81
C LYS A 245 1.30 -3.57 -13.25
N PHE A 246 0.95 -3.63 -11.96
CA PHE A 246 0.53 -4.86 -11.30
C PHE A 246 -0.87 -5.30 -11.74
N VAL A 247 -1.83 -4.37 -11.88
CA VAL A 247 -3.19 -4.69 -12.37
C VAL A 247 -3.12 -5.27 -13.78
N MET A 248 -2.33 -4.65 -14.67
CA MET A 248 -2.10 -5.18 -16.01
C MET A 248 -1.46 -6.58 -15.98
N TRP A 249 -0.46 -6.77 -15.12
CA TRP A 249 0.18 -8.07 -14.93
C TRP A 249 -0.82 -9.13 -14.45
N ASN A 250 -1.63 -8.82 -13.42
CA ASN A 250 -2.62 -9.72 -12.86
C ASN A 250 -3.70 -10.11 -13.89
N ASP A 251 -4.15 -9.16 -14.71
CA ASP A 251 -5.09 -9.41 -15.81
C ASP A 251 -4.51 -10.36 -16.86
N LEU A 252 -3.24 -10.15 -17.21
CA LEU A 252 -2.52 -11.01 -18.16
C LEU A 252 -2.23 -12.40 -17.59
N ASP A 253 -1.92 -12.49 -16.30
CA ASP A 253 -1.67 -13.75 -15.63
C ASP A 253 -2.95 -14.59 -15.52
N THR A 254 -4.04 -13.98 -15.06
CA THR A 254 -5.36 -14.62 -14.95
C THR A 254 -5.90 -15.09 -16.30
N ARG A 255 -5.56 -14.39 -17.39
CA ARG A 255 -6.01 -14.71 -18.75
C ARG A 255 -4.96 -15.41 -19.61
N ALA A 256 -3.83 -15.83 -19.03
CA ALA A 256 -2.68 -16.33 -19.78
C ALA A 256 -3.05 -17.50 -20.69
N ASP A 257 -3.80 -18.48 -20.19
CA ASP A 257 -4.20 -19.64 -20.97
C ASP A 257 -5.19 -19.29 -22.10
N ALA A 258 -6.10 -18.33 -21.85
CA ALA A 258 -7.02 -17.83 -22.87
C ALA A 258 -6.31 -16.99 -23.94
N LEU A 259 -5.30 -16.21 -23.55
CA LEU A 259 -4.45 -15.44 -24.47
C LEU A 259 -3.61 -16.34 -25.36
N LEU A 260 -3.04 -17.42 -24.80
CA LEU A 260 -2.29 -18.41 -25.56
C LEU A 260 -3.17 -19.19 -26.56
N ALA A 261 -4.48 -19.22 -26.37
CA ALA A 261 -5.44 -19.79 -27.31
C ALA A 261 -5.87 -18.82 -28.43
N SER A 262 -5.55 -17.53 -28.32
CA SER A 262 -5.93 -16.51 -29.31
C SER A 262 -4.98 -16.48 -30.52
N PRO A 263 -5.48 -16.53 -31.77
CA PRO A 263 -4.65 -16.53 -32.97
C PRO A 263 -3.82 -15.26 -33.17
N VAL A 264 -4.22 -14.13 -32.57
CA VAL A 264 -3.49 -12.85 -32.64
C VAL A 264 -2.23 -12.88 -31.76
N VAL A 265 -2.32 -13.45 -30.56
CA VAL A 265 -1.16 -13.63 -29.67
C VAL A 265 -0.24 -14.72 -30.23
N ALA A 266 -0.79 -15.74 -30.87
CA ALA A 266 -0.02 -16.74 -31.62
C ALA A 266 0.72 -16.17 -32.85
N HIS A 267 0.30 -15.01 -33.39
CA HIS A 267 0.96 -14.33 -34.52
C HIS A 267 1.89 -13.18 -34.11
N LEU A 268 1.74 -12.64 -32.89
CA LEU A 268 2.74 -11.76 -32.26
C LEU A 268 3.85 -12.57 -31.54
N ALA A 269 3.71 -13.90 -31.52
CA ALA A 269 4.63 -14.90 -30.95
C ALA A 269 5.85 -15.22 -31.81
#